data_AF-A0AAZ3SS50-F1
#
_entry.id   AF-A0AAZ3SS50-F1
#
_cell.length_a   1.000
_cell.length_b   1.000
_cell.length_c   1.000
_cell.angle_alpha   90.00
_cell.angle_beta   90.00
_cell.angle_gamma   90.00
#
_symmetry.space_group_name_H-M   'P 1'
#
loop_
_entity.id
_entity.type
_entity.pdbx_description
1 polymer ?
#
loop_
_entity_poly.entity_id
_entity_poly.type
_entity_poly.pdbx_seq_one_letter_code
_entity_poly.pdbx_strand_id
1 'polypeptide(L)'
;MLWTVSLCLLLAASSSGVPLDRYSTKGQHKVLLVSFDGFRWDYDRDVDTPKLDTMAKDRVKARYVTPPYLTITSPTHFTLLTGTYWPEGWLSSLSWHAIHLPGRDADSEGSGTTVL
;
A
#
# COMPACT_ATOMS: atom_id res chain seq x y z
N MET A 1 50.53 -39.29 -7.82
CA MET A 1 50.60 -37.82 -7.92
C MET A 1 49.65 -37.22 -8.97
N LEU A 2 49.11 -37.99 -9.92
CA LEU A 2 48.12 -37.48 -10.90
C LEU A 2 46.69 -37.37 -10.36
N TRP A 3 46.28 -38.24 -9.44
CA TRP A 3 44.93 -38.19 -8.86
C TRP A 3 44.68 -37.00 -7.95
N THR A 4 45.71 -36.50 -7.25
CA THR A 4 45.61 -35.31 -6.40
C THR A 4 45.39 -34.05 -7.23
N VAL A 5 45.97 -33.99 -8.44
CA VAL A 5 45.76 -32.88 -9.38
C VAL A 5 44.36 -32.93 -9.98
N SER A 6 43.86 -34.12 -10.33
CA SER A 6 42.49 -34.31 -10.84
C SER A 6 41.42 -33.93 -9.81
N LEU A 7 41.62 -34.31 -8.53
CA LEU A 7 40.72 -33.95 -7.44
C LEU A 7 40.74 -32.43 -7.15
N CYS A 8 41.91 -31.79 -7.21
CA CYS A 8 42.02 -30.33 -7.08
C CYS A 8 41.33 -29.59 -8.24
N LEU A 9 41.43 -30.09 -9.47
CA LEU A 9 40.74 -29.50 -10.62
C LEU A 9 39.21 -29.63 -10.50
N LEU A 10 38.70 -30.76 -10.01
CA LEU A 10 37.26 -30.95 -9.77
C LEU A 10 36.72 -30.04 -8.65
N LEU A 11 37.48 -29.83 -7.57
CA LEU A 11 37.09 -28.90 -6.51
C LEU A 11 37.15 -27.44 -6.97
N ALA A 12 38.14 -27.08 -7.78
CA ALA A 12 38.26 -25.72 -8.32
C ALA A 12 37.15 -25.37 -9.33
N ALA A 13 36.62 -26.36 -10.07
CA ALA A 13 35.50 -26.15 -10.98
C ALA A 13 34.15 -25.91 -10.26
N SER A 14 34.06 -26.23 -8.97
CA SER A 14 32.83 -26.09 -8.17
C SER A 14 32.68 -24.73 -7.49
N SER A 15 33.67 -23.83 -7.64
CA SER A 15 33.67 -22.49 -7.01
C SER A 15 33.24 -21.35 -7.94
N SER A 16 32.80 -21.65 -9.17
CA SER A 16 32.12 -20.68 -10.03
C SER A 16 30.71 -20.42 -9.50
N GLY A 17 30.64 -19.75 -8.34
CA GLY A 17 29.42 -19.10 -7.89
C GLY A 17 28.98 -18.14 -8.98
N VAL A 18 27.92 -18.50 -9.68
CA VAL A 18 27.21 -17.57 -10.57
C VAL A 18 26.87 -16.37 -9.71
N PRO A 19 27.24 -15.13 -10.08
CA PRO A 19 26.69 -13.98 -9.39
C PRO A 19 25.18 -14.12 -9.51
N LEU A 20 24.48 -14.25 -8.38
CA LEU A 20 23.05 -13.96 -8.31
C LEU A 20 22.95 -12.53 -8.82
N ASP A 21 22.67 -12.39 -10.11
CA ASP A 21 22.46 -11.12 -10.78
C ASP A 21 21.42 -10.41 -9.93
N ARG A 22 21.88 -9.41 -9.19
CA ARG A 22 21.09 -8.71 -8.18
C ARG A 22 19.98 -8.01 -8.93
N TYR A 23 18.83 -8.66 -9.11
CA TYR A 23 17.60 -8.11 -9.65
C TYR A 23 17.87 -6.88 -10.51
N SER A 24 18.56 -7.10 -11.65
CA SER A 24 18.95 -6.03 -12.55
C SER A 24 17.66 -5.38 -13.04
N THR A 25 17.25 -4.34 -12.31
CA THR A 25 15.99 -3.62 -12.44
C THR A 25 16.14 -2.58 -13.54
N LYS A 26 16.92 -2.90 -14.58
CA LYS A 26 17.22 -2.01 -15.71
C LYS A 26 16.09 -1.89 -16.72
N GLY A 27 14.95 -2.53 -16.50
CA GLY A 27 13.76 -2.42 -17.37
C GLY A 27 12.41 -2.56 -16.67
N GLN A 28 12.37 -2.59 -15.34
CA GLN A 28 11.11 -2.73 -14.58
C GLN A 28 10.68 -1.36 -14.08
N HIS A 29 9.59 -0.83 -14.62
CA HIS A 29 8.94 0.36 -14.05
C HIS A 29 8.39 0.03 -12.67
N LYS A 30 8.92 0.68 -11.63
CA LYS A 30 8.44 0.53 -10.26
C LYS A 30 7.17 1.36 -10.07
N VAL A 31 6.14 0.77 -9.46
CA VAL A 31 4.91 1.45 -9.09
C VAL A 31 4.94 1.76 -7.60
N LEU A 32 4.76 3.03 -7.24
CA LEU A 32 4.56 3.49 -5.88
C LEU A 32 3.12 3.98 -5.75
N LEU A 33 2.32 3.29 -4.94
CA LEU A 33 0.97 3.73 -4.57
C LEU A 33 1.05 4.47 -3.23
N VAL A 34 0.62 5.72 -3.22
CA VAL A 34 0.47 6.54 -2.01
C VAL A 34 -1.01 6.82 -1.82
N SER A 35 -1.59 6.38 -0.70
CA SER A 35 -2.98 6.63 -0.34
C SER A 35 -3.07 7.62 0.82
N PHE A 36 -3.90 8.65 0.66
CA PHE A 36 -4.18 9.63 1.69
C PHE A 36 -5.60 9.41 2.21
N ASP A 37 -5.74 9.15 3.51
CA ASP A 37 -7.05 8.98 4.13
C ASP A 37 -7.74 10.34 4.32
N GLY A 38 -9.03 10.42 3.99
CA GLY A 38 -9.80 11.67 4.10
C GLY A 38 -9.34 12.82 3.20
N PHE A 39 -8.54 12.57 2.15
CA PHE A 39 -8.10 13.62 1.23
C PHE A 39 -9.23 14.02 0.29
N ARG A 40 -9.86 15.17 0.57
CA ARG A 40 -10.96 15.69 -0.22
C ARG A 40 -10.47 16.19 -1.58
N TRP A 41 -11.29 16.03 -2.61
CA TRP A 41 -10.93 16.30 -4.01
C TRP A 41 -10.52 17.76 -4.32
N ASP A 42 -10.87 18.71 -3.45
CA ASP A 42 -10.61 20.15 -3.57
C ASP A 42 -9.48 20.64 -2.65
N TYR A 43 -8.89 19.78 -1.80
CA TYR A 43 -7.86 20.22 -0.86
C TYR A 43 -6.63 20.80 -1.55
N ASP A 44 -6.25 20.31 -2.73
CA ASP A 44 -5.12 20.87 -3.47
C ASP A 44 -5.36 22.31 -3.99
N ARG A 45 -6.59 22.83 -3.89
CA ARG A 45 -6.95 24.18 -4.32
C ARG A 45 -6.89 25.21 -3.19
N ASP A 46 -7.08 24.75 -1.95
CA ASP A 46 -7.22 25.60 -0.77
C ASP A 46 -5.96 25.61 0.11
N VAL A 47 -5.01 24.71 -0.15
CA VAL A 47 -3.70 24.67 0.51
C VAL A 47 -2.55 24.61 -0.50
N ASP A 48 -1.45 25.30 -0.17
CA ASP A 48 -0.23 25.27 -0.98
C ASP A 48 0.42 23.88 -0.88
N THR A 49 0.39 23.12 -1.99
CA THR A 49 0.93 21.76 -2.06
C THR A 49 1.94 21.64 -3.22
N PRO A 50 3.10 22.30 -3.13
CA PRO A 50 3.98 22.54 -4.28
C PRO A 50 4.50 21.26 -4.96
N LYS A 51 4.61 20.16 -4.21
CA LYS A 51 4.98 18.84 -4.75
C LYS A 51 3.83 18.17 -5.51
N LEU A 52 2.62 18.23 -4.98
CA LEU A 52 1.44 17.68 -5.65
C LEU A 52 1.08 18.51 -6.88
N ASP A 53 1.25 19.84 -6.82
CA ASP A 53 1.05 20.73 -7.95
C ASP A 53 2.01 20.46 -9.10
N THR A 54 3.28 20.21 -8.78
CA THR A 54 4.29 19.84 -9.80
C THR A 54 3.91 18.50 -10.44
N MET A 55 3.48 17.52 -9.64
CA MET A 55 2.99 16.23 -10.17
C MET A 55 1.76 16.41 -11.06
N ALA A 56 0.81 17.26 -10.67
CA ALA A 56 -0.41 17.50 -11.45
C ALA A 56 -0.13 18.23 -12.78
N LYS A 57 0.88 19.11 -12.83
CA LYS A 57 1.31 19.82 -14.05
C LYS A 57 2.08 18.92 -15.01
N ASP A 58 3.00 18.10 -14.49
CA ASP A 58 3.90 17.28 -15.31
C ASP A 58 3.32 15.90 -15.66
N ARG A 59 2.21 15.49 -15.01
CA ARG A 59 1.58 14.17 -15.14
C ARG A 59 0.06 14.28 -15.32
N VAL A 60 -0.65 13.17 -15.11
CA VAL A 60 -2.10 13.06 -15.24
C VAL A 60 -2.75 13.23 -13.87
N LYS A 61 -3.70 14.17 -13.77
CA LYS A 61 -4.57 14.36 -12.61
C LYS A 61 -6.03 14.16 -12.99
N ALA A 62 -6.77 13.37 -12.20
CA ALA A 62 -8.22 13.28 -12.30
C ALA A 62 -8.89 14.46 -11.55
N ARG A 63 -10.08 14.91 -12.02
CA ARG A 63 -10.82 16.01 -11.36
C ARG A 63 -11.31 15.63 -9.97
N TYR A 64 -11.79 14.41 -9.83
CA TYR A 64 -12.21 13.78 -8.57
C TYR A 64 -12.26 12.26 -8.79
N VAL A 65 -12.31 11.49 -7.71
CA VAL A 65 -12.55 10.05 -7.72
C VAL A 65 -13.84 9.80 -6.96
N THR A 66 -14.75 9.02 -7.54
CA THR A 66 -15.97 8.59 -6.83
C THR A 66 -15.60 7.42 -5.92
N PRO A 67 -15.65 7.57 -4.58
CA PRO A 67 -15.41 6.46 -3.66
C PRO A 67 -16.55 5.43 -3.74
N PRO A 68 -16.36 4.21 -3.22
CA PRO A 68 -17.47 3.31 -2.99
C PRO A 68 -18.51 3.96 -2.06
N TYR A 69 -19.77 3.50 -2.14
CA TYR A 69 -20.93 4.10 -1.44
C TYR A 69 -20.68 4.44 0.03
N LEU A 70 -19.91 3.60 0.74
CA LEU A 70 -19.48 3.88 2.11
C LEU A 70 -18.14 4.62 2.11
N THR A 71 -18.20 5.91 2.44
CA THR A 71 -17.03 6.80 2.51
C THR A 71 -16.29 6.68 3.86
N ILE A 72 -16.00 5.45 4.30
CA ILE A 72 -15.18 5.16 5.47
C ILE A 72 -13.85 4.52 5.07
N THR A 73 -12.79 4.75 5.86
CA THR A 73 -11.39 4.45 5.53
C THR A 73 -11.18 3.02 5.03
N SER A 74 -11.64 2.02 5.78
CA SER A 74 -11.31 0.61 5.52
C SER A 74 -11.98 0.07 4.25
N PRO A 75 -13.30 0.17 4.05
CA PRO A 75 -13.95 -0.21 2.79
C PRO A 75 -13.43 0.54 1.56
N THR A 76 -13.12 1.84 1.69
CA THR A 76 -12.59 2.64 0.58
C THR A 76 -11.21 2.16 0.13
N HIS A 77 -10.29 1.95 1.08
CA HIS A 77 -8.96 1.42 0.76
C HIS A 77 -9.02 -0.01 0.22
N PHE A 78 -9.92 -0.86 0.75
CA PHE A 78 -10.12 -2.21 0.24
C PHE A 78 -10.51 -2.18 -1.24
N THR A 79 -11.56 -1.45 -1.59
CA THR A 79 -12.02 -1.36 -2.98
C THR A 79 -10.99 -0.73 -3.91
N LEU A 80 -10.18 0.22 -3.44
CA LEU A 80 -9.10 0.81 -4.23
C LEU A 80 -7.97 -0.19 -4.54
N LEU A 81 -7.63 -1.07 -3.58
CA LEU A 81 -6.57 -2.05 -3.75
C LEU A 81 -7.02 -3.30 -4.52
N THR A 82 -8.26 -3.75 -4.31
CA THR A 82 -8.78 -4.99 -4.91
C THR A 82 -9.54 -4.77 -6.21
N GLY A 83 -10.05 -3.55 -6.45
CA GLY A 83 -10.97 -3.26 -7.55
C GLY A 83 -12.37 -3.87 -7.37
N THR A 84 -12.68 -4.40 -6.18
CA THR A 84 -13.96 -5.08 -5.88
C THR A 84 -14.62 -4.50 -4.64
N TYR A 85 -15.95 -4.64 -4.56
CA TYR A 85 -16.68 -4.39 -3.33
C TYR A 85 -16.36 -5.46 -2.28
N TRP A 86 -16.48 -5.08 -1.00
CA TRP A 86 -16.33 -6.01 0.11
C TRP A 86 -17.45 -7.08 0.07
N PRO A 87 -17.17 -8.29 0.59
CA PRO A 87 -18.17 -9.36 0.64
C PRO A 87 -19.25 -9.08 1.70
N GLU A 88 -20.34 -9.83 1.63
CA GLU A 88 -21.42 -9.75 2.62
C GLU A 88 -20.92 -10.05 4.04
N GLY A 89 -21.52 -9.39 5.04
CA GLY A 89 -21.13 -9.54 6.45
C GLY A 89 -19.80 -8.88 6.85
N TRP A 90 -19.02 -8.38 5.88
CA TRP A 90 -17.71 -7.77 6.14
C TRP A 90 -17.80 -6.49 6.98
N LEU A 91 -18.79 -5.63 6.70
CA LEU A 91 -19.05 -4.42 7.48
C LEU A 91 -19.46 -4.74 8.92
N SER A 92 -20.27 -5.79 9.11
CA SER A 92 -20.64 -6.26 10.45
C SER A 92 -19.39 -6.70 11.21
N SER A 93 -18.50 -7.47 10.56
CA SER A 93 -17.22 -7.87 11.17
C SER A 93 -16.34 -6.68 11.55
N LEU A 94 -16.21 -5.67 10.68
CA LEU A 94 -15.47 -4.44 11.01
C LEU A 94 -16.08 -3.69 12.20
N SER A 95 -17.41 -3.57 12.22
CA SER A 95 -18.15 -2.95 13.34
C SER A 95 -17.91 -3.71 14.65
N TRP A 96 -18.01 -5.04 14.63
CA TRP A 96 -17.72 -5.88 15.79
C TRP A 96 -16.30 -5.67 16.31
N HIS A 97 -15.31 -5.66 15.43
CA HIS A 97 -13.93 -5.40 15.82
C HIS A 97 -13.77 -3.99 16.40
N ALA A 98 -14.32 -2.96 15.75
CA ALA A 98 -14.22 -1.58 16.23
C ALA A 98 -14.80 -1.38 17.64
N ILE A 99 -15.92 -2.05 17.96
CA ILE A 99 -16.56 -1.98 19.29
C ILE A 99 -15.74 -2.71 20.36
N HIS A 100 -15.02 -3.77 19.98
CA HIS A 100 -14.27 -4.62 20.90
C HIS A 100 -12.76 -4.32 20.93
N LEU A 101 -12.30 -3.27 20.22
CA LEU A 101 -10.93 -2.82 20.34
C LEU A 101 -10.71 -2.27 21.77
N PRO A 102 -9.72 -2.80 22.52
CA PRO A 102 -9.36 -2.23 23.82
C PRO A 102 -8.95 -0.77 23.62
N GLY A 103 -9.60 0.11 24.38
CA GLY A 103 -9.57 1.56 24.21
C GLY A 103 -8.14 2.10 24.08
N ARG A 104 -7.91 2.85 23.01
CA ARG A 104 -6.90 3.90 23.01
C ARG A 104 -7.62 5.12 23.60
N ASP A 105 -7.36 5.40 24.87
CA ASP A 105 -8.01 6.45 25.63
C ASP A 105 -7.95 7.78 24.86
N ALA A 106 -9.10 8.20 24.33
CA ALA A 106 -9.34 9.57 23.91
C ALA A 106 -10.20 10.19 24.99
N ASP A 107 -9.63 11.19 25.63
CA ASP A 107 -10.17 11.86 26.80
C ASP A 107 -11.61 12.34 26.61
N SER A 108 -12.32 12.33 27.74
CA SER A 108 -13.67 12.79 28.02
C SER A 108 -14.22 13.93 27.13
N GLU A 109 -15.37 13.71 26.51
CA GLU A 109 -16.61 14.41 26.87
C GLU A 109 -17.84 13.69 26.29
N GLY A 110 -18.87 13.54 27.12
CA GLY A 110 -20.08 12.81 26.78
C GLY A 110 -21.01 13.57 25.85
N SER A 111 -21.60 12.86 24.89
CA SER A 111 -22.98 13.06 24.47
C SER A 111 -23.37 11.89 23.59
N GLY A 112 -24.49 11.25 23.92
CA GLY A 112 -25.00 10.08 23.21
C GLY A 112 -25.15 10.36 21.72
N THR A 113 -24.75 9.39 20.90
CA THR A 113 -25.21 9.31 19.52
C THR A 113 -25.45 7.84 19.21
N THR A 114 -26.69 7.42 19.41
CA THR A 114 -27.28 6.27 18.72
C THR A 114 -27.21 6.57 17.22
N VAL A 115 -26.41 5.80 16.50
CA VAL A 115 -26.40 5.80 15.04
C VAL A 115 -27.25 4.61 14.59
N LEU A 116 -28.32 4.91 13.86
CA LEU A 116 -29.10 3.94 13.08
C LEU A 116 -28.24 3.36 11.95
#